data_AF-A0A846E5I7-F1
#
_entry.id   AF-A0A846E5I7-F1
#
_cell.length_a   1.000
_cell.length_b   1.000
_cell.length_c   1.000
_cell.angle_alpha   90.00
_cell.angle_beta   90.00
_cell.angle_gamma   90.00
#
_symmetry.space_group_name_H-M   'P 1'
#
loop_
_entity.id
_entity.type
_entity.pdbx_description
1 polymer ?
#
loop_
_entity_poly.entity_id
_entity_poly.type
_entity_poly.pdbx_seq_one_letter_code
_entity_poly.pdbx_strand_id
1 'polypeptide(L)' 'NYQPQPYPGRLLFFKAIDRNEINPPYPEKPWIEVSQGGLELHEIPGNHITMNYSPHVQILAEKVRPYLA' A
#
# COMPACT_ATOMS: atom_id res chain seq x y z
N ASN A 1 15.87 -6.40 -15.33
CA ASN A 1 14.71 -7.28 -15.03
C ASN A 1 14.72 -7.62 -13.56
N TYR A 2 13.81 -7.03 -12.78
CA TYR A 2 13.67 -7.32 -11.36
C TYR A 2 12.64 -8.44 -11.18
N GLN A 3 12.93 -9.39 -10.28
CA GLN A 3 12.03 -10.48 -9.93
C GLN A 3 11.88 -10.51 -8.40
N PRO A 4 10.71 -10.11 -7.86
CA PRO A 4 10.45 -10.15 -6.43
C PRO A 4 10.70 -11.56 -5.86
N GLN A 5 11.42 -11.63 -4.74
CA GLN A 5 11.64 -12.88 -4.02
C GLN A 5 10.64 -12.99 -2.87
N PRO A 6 10.30 -14.21 -2.41
CA PRO A 6 9.45 -14.39 -1.25
C PRO A 6 9.98 -13.63 -0.03
N TYR A 7 9.10 -12.89 0.64
CA TYR A 7 9.37 -12.15 1.86
C TYR A 7 8.67 -12.83 3.04
N PRO A 8 9.40 -13.26 4.08
CA PRO A 8 8.80 -13.98 5.21
C PRO A 8 7.93 -13.10 6.11
N GLY A 9 8.12 -11.77 6.07
CA GLY A 9 7.40 -10.84 6.90
C GLY A 9 6.00 -10.50 6.38
N ARG A 10 5.26 -9.76 7.20
CA ARG A 10 4.00 -9.12 6.80
C ARG A 10 4.28 -7.83 6.05
N LEU A 11 3.52 -7.55 5.00
CA LEU A 11 3.53 -6.26 4.31
C LEU A 11 2.33 -5.40 4.73
N LEU A 12 2.56 -4.09 4.88
CA LEU A 12 1.51 -3.09 4.93
C LEU A 12 1.43 -2.43 3.55
N PHE A 13 0.26 -2.43 2.93
CA PHE A 13 0.04 -1.88 1.60
C PHE A 13 -0.94 -0.71 1.66
N PHE A 14 -0.47 0.48 1.33
CA PHE A 14 -1.28 1.69 1.30
C PHE A 14 -1.77 1.95 -0.12
N LYS A 15 -3.08 1.84 -0.33
CA LYS A 15 -3.75 1.95 -1.64
C LYS A 15 -4.50 3.26 -1.76
N ALA A 16 -4.21 4.04 -2.80
CA ALA A 16 -5.00 5.22 -3.15
C ALA A 16 -6.43 4.84 -3.55
N ILE A 17 -7.43 5.55 -3.02
CA ILE A 17 -8.84 5.35 -3.38
C ILE A 17 -9.12 5.88 -4.78
N ASP A 18 -8.57 7.06 -5.11
CA ASP A 18 -8.80 7.69 -6.42
C ASP A 18 -7.91 7.01 -7.46
N ARG A 19 -8.54 6.25 -8.33
CA ARG A 19 -7.88 5.50 -9.40
C ARG A 19 -8.04 6.21 -10.73
N ASN A 20 -7.00 6.16 -11.54
CA ASN A 20 -7.08 6.48 -12.97
C ASN A 20 -7.08 5.17 -13.79
N GLU A 21 -7.35 5.28 -15.08
CA GLU A 21 -7.39 4.15 -16.02
C GLU A 21 -6.03 3.45 -16.19
N ILE A 22 -4.93 4.12 -15.84
CA ILE A 22 -3.57 3.61 -15.95
C ILE A 22 -3.25 2.63 -14.81
N ASN A 23 -3.92 2.78 -13.65
CA ASN A 23 -3.66 1.94 -12.49
C ASN A 23 -4.31 0.55 -12.64
N PRO A 24 -3.59 -0.56 -12.36
CA PRO A 24 -4.17 -1.89 -12.40
C PRO A 24 -5.30 -2.04 -11.37
N PRO A 25 -6.36 -2.84 -11.62
CA PRO A 25 -7.51 -3.00 -10.72
C PRO A 25 -7.13 -3.50 -9.31
N TYR A 26 -6.09 -4.33 -9.23
CA TYR A 26 -5.61 -4.94 -8.00
C TYR A 26 -4.08 -4.81 -7.89
N PRO A 27 -3.55 -3.59 -7.62
CA PRO A 27 -2.10 -3.35 -7.54
C PRO A 27 -1.42 -4.14 -6.40
N GLU A 28 -2.18 -4.60 -5.42
CA GLU A 28 -1.71 -5.41 -4.29
C GLU A 28 -1.42 -6.88 -4.65
N LYS A 29 -2.02 -7.43 -5.72
CA LYS A 29 -1.95 -8.88 -6.02
C LYS A 29 -0.52 -9.41 -6.15
N PRO A 30 0.40 -8.78 -6.89
CA PRO A 30 1.78 -9.27 -6.99
C PRO A 30 2.50 -9.32 -5.64
N TRP A 31 2.08 -8.47 -4.68
CA TRP A 31 2.67 -8.44 -3.34
C TRP A 31 2.11 -9.52 -2.43
N ILE A 32 0.82 -9.86 -2.57
CA ILE A 32 0.19 -11.00 -1.88
C ILE A 32 0.91 -12.30 -2.24
N GLU A 33 1.30 -12.47 -3.51
CA GLU A 33 1.98 -13.68 -4.00
C GLU A 33 3.37 -13.89 -3.38
N VAL A 34 4.03 -12.81 -2.91
CA VAL A 34 5.38 -12.88 -2.36
C VAL A 34 5.45 -12.69 -0.84
N SER A 35 4.41 -12.17 -0.19
CA SER A 35 4.38 -12.00 1.27
C SER A 35 3.91 -13.26 2.00
N GLN A 36 4.83 -14.02 2.60
CA GLN A 36 4.47 -15.21 3.37
C GLN A 36 3.80 -14.88 4.71
N GLY A 37 4.15 -13.73 5.31
CA GLY A 37 3.49 -13.22 6.52
C GLY A 37 2.14 -12.53 6.25
N GLY A 38 1.68 -12.56 4.99
CA GLY A 38 0.46 -11.91 4.52
C GLY A 38 0.64 -10.42 4.22
N LEU A 39 -0.45 -9.82 3.72
CA LEU A 39 -0.53 -8.41 3.36
C LEU A 39 -1.75 -7.79 4.04
N GLU A 40 -1.52 -6.67 4.73
CA GLU A 40 -2.56 -5.82 5.31
C GLU A 40 -2.78 -4.62 4.40
N LEU A 41 -4.00 -4.45 3.89
CA LEU A 41 -4.34 -3.39 2.96
C LEU A 41 -5.01 -2.22 3.69
N HIS A 42 -4.54 -1.02 3.38
CA HIS A 42 -5.04 0.23 3.92
C HIS A 42 -5.39 1.20 2.80
N GLU A 43 -6.66 1.58 2.70
CA GLU A 43 -7.07 2.60 1.74
C GLU A 43 -6.80 4.01 2.27
N ILE A 44 -6.25 4.86 1.41
CA ILE A 44 -5.92 6.26 1.68
C ILE A 44 -6.63 7.13 0.64
N PRO A 45 -7.36 8.18 1.06
CA PRO A 45 -8.02 9.09 0.12
C PRO A 45 -7.01 9.83 -0.77
N GLY A 46 -7.49 10.31 -1.91
CA GLY A 46 -6.63 10.88 -2.95
C GLY A 46 -6.14 9.84 -3.94
N ASN A 47 -5.35 10.30 -4.90
CA ASN A 47 -4.71 9.47 -5.91
C ASN A 47 -3.28 9.08 -5.48
N HIS A 48 -2.57 8.36 -6.34
CA HIS A 48 -1.20 7.89 -6.08
C HIS A 48 -0.23 9.01 -5.64
N ILE A 49 -0.46 10.25 -6.10
CA ILE A 49 0.31 11.43 -5.71
C ILE A 49 -0.29 12.06 -4.46
N THR A 50 -1.57 12.45 -4.50
CA THR A 50 -2.19 13.28 -3.45
C THR A 50 -2.36 12.56 -2.11
N MET A 51 -2.36 11.22 -2.08
CA MET A 51 -2.39 10.43 -0.84
C MET A 51 -1.20 10.73 0.09
N ASN A 52 -0.10 11.26 -0.45
CA ASN A 52 1.13 11.58 0.29
C ASN A 52 1.18 13.03 0.79
N TYR A 53 0.14 13.84 0.52
CA TYR A 53 0.09 15.25 0.90
C TYR A 53 -1.12 15.54 1.78
N SER A 54 -1.11 16.70 2.45
CA SER A 54 -2.26 17.16 3.22
C SER A 54 -3.50 17.32 2.32
N PRO A 55 -4.69 16.92 2.79
CA PRO A 55 -4.95 16.38 4.13
C PRO A 55 -4.72 14.86 4.28
N HIS A 56 -4.59 14.12 3.18
CA HIS A 56 -4.65 12.66 3.16
C HIS A 56 -3.50 11.95 3.87
N VAL A 57 -2.30 12.56 3.87
CA VAL A 57 -1.12 12.01 4.55
C VAL A 57 -1.33 11.80 6.05
N GLN A 58 -2.25 12.54 6.67
CA GLN A 58 -2.59 12.36 8.09
C GLN A 58 -3.17 10.98 8.36
N ILE A 59 -4.06 10.50 7.48
CA ILE A 59 -4.66 9.17 7.57
C ILE A 59 -3.60 8.09 7.35
N LEU A 60 -2.67 8.30 6.41
CA LEU A 60 -1.56 7.37 6.20
C LEU A 60 -0.69 7.27 7.47
N ALA A 61 -0.32 8.42 8.04
CA ALA A 61 0.50 8.48 9.25
C ALA A 61 -0.18 7.81 10.46
N GLU A 62 -1.49 7.99 10.64
CA GLU A 62 -2.28 7.32 11.68
C GLU A 62 -2.24 5.80 11.54
N LYS A 63 -2.32 5.29 10.31
CA LYS A 63 -2.28 3.84 10.04
C LYS A 63 -0.88 3.24 10.18
N VAL A 64 0.17 4.02 9.90
CA VAL A 64 1.57 3.57 10.08
C VAL A 64 1.98 3.59 11.56
N ARG A 65 1.45 4.52 12.36
CA ARG A 65 1.88 4.77 13.75
C ARG A 65 1.94 3.51 14.65
N PRO A 66 1.00 2.54 14.60
CA PRO A 66 1.08 1.32 15.41
C PRO A 66 2.31 0.45 15.13
N TYR A 67 3.00 0.68 14.00
CA TYR A 67 4.14 -0.11 13.53
C TYR A 67 5.48 0.61 13.71
N LEU A 68 5.48 1.83 14.24
CA LEU A 68 6.68 2.60 14.55
C LEU A 68 6.93 2.49 16.07
N ALA A 69 7.92 1.68 16.44
CA ALA A 69 8.45 1.63 17.81
C ALA A 69 9.41 2.81 18.06
#